data_AF-A0AAE4LQ88-F1
#
_entry.id   AF-A0AAE4LQ88-F1
#
_cell.length_a   1.000
_cell.length_b   1.000
_cell.length_c   1.000
_cell.angle_alpha   90.00
_cell.angle_beta   90.00
_cell.angle_gamma   90.00
#
_symmetry.space_group_name_H-M   'P 1'
#
loop_
_entity.id
_entity.type
_entity.pdbx_description
1 polymer ?
#
loop_
_entity_poly.entity_id
_entity_poly.type
_entity_poly.pdbx_seq_one_letter_code
_entity_poly.pdbx_strand_id
1 'polypeptide(L)'
;MKAITIKQPWASLIVHGIKDIENRTWSCPKKYLGQRVLIHSSGKPLNYDNFYDSILTNEQLLALPENKEWKDFSFCTGSIIGSVEIIDCVQNHPSIWAEKGVYNWVLANPILYENPIEDVKGKLSFWDYPSIKEVKIECSECGSIEIAVEDYTTAPFPTYLHRCNKCEHVIIESEWKEVKL
;
A
#
# COMPACT_ATOMS: atom_id res chain seq x y z
N MET A 1 11.62 -2.90 -6.73
CA MET A 1 11.05 -1.70 -6.05
C MET A 1 11.54 -1.55 -4.62
N LYS A 2 11.30 -0.39 -3.98
CA LYS A 2 11.50 -0.22 -2.52
C LYS A 2 10.28 -0.70 -1.75
N ALA A 3 10.51 -1.33 -0.62
CA ALA A 3 9.51 -1.77 0.33
C ALA A 3 9.75 -1.17 1.70
N ILE A 4 8.69 -1.03 2.48
CA ILE A 4 8.75 -0.70 3.91
C ILE A 4 7.91 -1.70 4.70
N THR A 5 8.49 -2.17 5.81
CA THR A 5 7.78 -3.06 6.73
C THR A 5 6.98 -2.24 7.74
N ILE A 6 5.68 -2.54 7.83
CA ILE A 6 4.71 -1.91 8.71
C ILE A 6 4.03 -3.00 9.56
N LYS A 7 3.80 -2.71 10.84
CA LYS A 7 3.11 -3.66 11.73
C LYS A 7 1.63 -3.74 11.38
N GLN A 8 1.06 -4.92 11.54
CA GLN A 8 -0.38 -5.03 11.57
C GLN A 8 -0.94 -4.36 12.84
N PRO A 9 -2.13 -3.73 12.75
CA PRO A 9 -3.04 -3.73 11.59
C PRO A 9 -2.82 -2.57 10.59
N TRP A 10 -1.86 -1.68 10.88
CA TRP A 10 -1.64 -0.47 10.11
C TRP A 10 -1.30 -0.73 8.65
N ALA A 11 -0.56 -1.81 8.36
CA ALA A 11 -0.24 -2.20 7.00
C ALA A 11 -1.51 -2.44 6.18
N SER A 12 -2.45 -3.25 6.68
CA SER A 12 -3.72 -3.50 6.01
C SER A 12 -4.55 -2.22 5.87
N LEU A 13 -4.65 -1.39 6.90
CA LEU A 13 -5.42 -0.13 6.83
C LEU A 13 -4.87 0.83 5.76
N ILE A 14 -3.55 0.85 5.55
CA ILE A 14 -2.91 1.67 4.51
C ILE A 14 -3.28 1.18 3.11
N VAL A 15 -3.09 -0.10 2.81
CA VAL A 15 -3.36 -0.63 1.45
C VAL A 15 -4.86 -0.67 1.11
N HIS A 16 -5.72 -0.64 2.12
CA HIS A 16 -7.16 -0.45 1.96
C HIS A 16 -7.59 1.01 1.78
N GLY A 17 -6.65 1.96 1.89
CA GLY A 17 -6.94 3.40 1.80
C GLY A 17 -7.68 4.00 2.98
N ILE A 18 -7.71 3.30 4.11
CA ILE A 18 -8.36 3.79 5.34
C ILE A 18 -7.40 4.69 6.11
N LYS A 19 -6.14 4.27 6.24
CA LYS A 19 -5.08 5.02 6.93
C LYS A 19 -4.20 5.74 5.91
N ASP A 20 -4.30 7.06 5.87
CA ASP A 20 -3.60 7.95 4.93
C ASP A 20 -2.23 8.44 5.44
N ILE A 21 -1.85 8.09 6.67
CA ILE A 21 -0.59 8.54 7.30
C ILE A 21 0.22 7.34 7.79
N GLU A 22 1.52 7.33 7.47
CA GLU A 22 2.51 6.51 8.18
C GLU A 22 3.28 7.38 9.19
N ASN A 23 3.28 6.99 10.47
CA ASN A 23 3.93 7.73 11.55
C ASN A 23 5.35 7.20 11.78
N ARG A 24 6.37 8.07 11.73
CA ARG A 24 7.78 7.71 11.96
C ARG A 24 8.49 8.76 12.80
N THR A 25 9.45 8.31 13.62
CA THR A 25 10.33 9.19 14.40
C THR A 25 11.38 9.92 13.54
N TRP A 26 11.39 9.67 12.24
CA TRP A 26 12.33 10.23 11.28
C TRP A 26 11.61 10.65 10.00
N SER A 27 12.12 11.70 9.36
CA SER A 27 11.55 12.27 8.13
C SER A 27 11.70 11.31 6.95
N CYS A 28 10.72 11.29 6.05
CA CYS A 28 10.85 10.55 4.80
C CYS A 28 12.02 11.12 3.97
N PRO A 29 12.96 10.28 3.50
CA PRO A 29 14.05 10.71 2.63
C PRO A 29 13.47 11.28 1.33
N LYS A 30 13.92 12.48 0.93
CA LYS A 30 13.39 13.21 -0.23
C LYS A 30 13.28 12.39 -1.52
N LYS A 31 14.20 11.43 -1.73
CA LYS A 31 14.21 10.53 -2.89
C LYS A 31 13.00 9.57 -2.98
N TYR A 32 12.24 9.41 -1.91
CA TYR A 32 11.04 8.58 -1.86
C TYR A 32 9.74 9.40 -1.88
N LEU A 33 9.82 10.73 -1.81
CA LEU A 33 8.67 11.59 -2.03
C LEU A 33 8.26 11.55 -3.51
N GLY A 34 6.96 11.44 -3.76
CA GLY A 34 6.37 11.19 -5.07
C GLY A 34 6.65 9.78 -5.62
N GLN A 35 7.20 8.86 -4.82
CA GLN A 35 7.48 7.49 -5.24
C GLN A 35 6.50 6.50 -4.65
N ARG A 36 6.28 5.40 -5.39
CA ARG A 36 5.56 4.23 -4.88
C ARG A 36 6.48 3.33 -4.08
N VAL A 37 5.96 2.81 -2.99
CA VAL A 37 6.65 1.82 -2.17
C VAL A 37 5.73 0.66 -1.86
N LEU A 38 6.31 -0.53 -1.81
CA LEU A 38 5.61 -1.75 -1.41
C LEU A 38 5.37 -1.73 0.10
N ILE A 39 4.17 -2.13 0.50
CA ILE A 39 3.80 -2.30 1.90
C ILE A 39 3.98 -3.76 2.27
N HIS A 40 4.95 -4.01 3.15
CA HIS A 40 5.19 -5.32 3.73
C HIS A 40 4.56 -5.41 5.12
N SER A 41 3.72 -6.40 5.36
CA SER A 41 3.16 -6.70 6.67
C SER A 41 4.22 -7.39 7.53
N SER A 42 4.49 -6.83 8.71
CA SER A 42 5.46 -7.40 9.64
C SER A 42 5.11 -8.84 10.00
N GLY A 43 6.13 -9.69 10.15
CA GLY A 43 5.97 -11.08 10.64
C GLY A 43 5.61 -11.19 12.13
N LYS A 44 5.41 -10.07 12.83
CA LYS A 44 4.94 -10.10 14.22
C LYS A 44 3.43 -10.35 14.23
N PRO A 45 2.94 -11.37 14.96
CA PRO A 45 1.51 -11.63 15.06
C PRO A 45 0.80 -10.44 15.72
N LEU A 46 -0.45 -10.25 15.35
CA LEU A 46 -1.37 -9.41 16.10
C LEU A 46 -1.55 -10.04 17.48
N ASN A 47 -1.20 -9.31 18.54
CA ASN A 47 -1.35 -9.77 19.92
C ASN A 47 -2.52 -9.03 20.60
N TYR A 48 -3.63 -8.90 19.88
CA TYR A 48 -4.84 -8.24 20.35
C TYR A 48 -5.95 -9.28 20.41
N ASP A 49 -6.42 -9.60 21.62
CA ASP A 49 -7.46 -10.61 21.83
C ASP A 49 -8.82 -10.19 21.24
N ASN A 50 -9.08 -8.88 21.12
CA ASN A 50 -10.20 -8.30 20.36
C ASN A 50 -9.86 -6.85 19.93
N PHE A 51 -10.38 -6.42 18.77
CA PHE A 51 -10.13 -5.09 18.16
C PHE A 51 -10.58 -3.90 19.02
N TYR A 52 -11.58 -4.12 19.88
CA TYR A 52 -12.20 -3.10 20.73
C TYR A 52 -11.36 -2.73 21.96
N ASP A 53 -10.39 -3.55 22.34
CA ASP A 53 -9.44 -3.21 23.40
C ASP A 53 -8.21 -2.50 22.79
N SER A 54 -8.35 -1.17 22.71
CA SER A 54 -7.28 -0.18 22.91
C SER A 54 -6.27 0.16 21.80
N ILE A 55 -6.46 -0.15 20.51
CA ILE A 55 -5.51 0.30 19.46
C ILE A 55 -5.97 1.53 18.67
N LEU A 56 -7.27 1.67 18.40
CA LEU A 56 -7.83 2.81 17.68
C LEU A 56 -8.52 3.78 18.63
N THR A 57 -8.47 5.06 18.30
CA THR A 57 -9.33 6.05 18.95
C THR A 57 -10.78 5.91 18.49
N ASN A 58 -11.74 6.46 19.23
CA ASN A 58 -13.16 6.48 18.82
C ASN A 58 -13.34 7.10 17.42
N GLU A 59 -12.59 8.16 17.12
CA GLU A 59 -12.64 8.82 15.82
C GLU A 59 -12.12 7.91 14.69
N GLN A 60 -11.03 7.18 14.94
CA GLN A 60 -10.50 6.20 13.98
C GLN A 60 -11.43 4.99 13.80
N LEU A 61 -12.13 4.56 14.86
CA LEU A 61 -13.15 3.52 14.79
C LEU A 61 -14.32 3.93 13.90
N LEU A 62 -14.80 5.17 14.04
CA LEU A 62 -15.87 5.73 13.21
C LEU A 62 -15.46 5.92 11.74
N ALA A 63 -14.17 6.01 11.45
CA ALA A 63 -13.64 6.12 10.09
C ALA A 63 -13.49 4.76 9.37
N LEU A 64 -13.77 3.65 10.05
CA LEU A 64 -13.78 2.34 9.41
C LEU A 64 -15.05 2.16 8.57
N PRO A 65 -14.99 1.42 7.45
CA PRO A 65 -16.18 1.15 6.64
C PRO A 65 -17.22 0.33 7.44
N GLU A 66 -18.47 0.80 7.50
CA GLU A 66 -19.57 0.14 8.23
C GLU A 66 -19.83 -1.30 7.77
N ASN A 67 -19.49 -1.60 6.51
CA ASN A 67 -19.70 -2.89 5.85
C ASN A 67 -18.47 -3.80 5.88
N LYS A 68 -17.36 -3.40 6.50
CA LYS A 68 -16.17 -4.23 6.65
C LYS A 68 -16.02 -4.68 8.09
N GLU A 69 -16.15 -5.97 8.32
CA GLU A 69 -15.73 -6.62 9.55
C GLU A 69 -14.21 -6.84 9.55
N TRP A 70 -13.63 -7.02 10.75
CA TRP A 70 -12.19 -7.25 10.91
C TRP A 70 -11.67 -8.45 10.10
N LYS A 71 -12.50 -9.50 9.99
CA LYS A 71 -12.21 -10.70 9.19
C LYS A 71 -11.98 -10.36 7.70
N ASP A 72 -12.54 -9.26 7.23
CA ASP A 72 -12.46 -8.84 5.82
C ASP A 72 -11.13 -8.16 5.48
N PHE A 73 -10.31 -7.81 6.48
CA PHE A 73 -8.99 -7.20 6.29
C PHE A 73 -7.84 -8.21 6.14
N SER A 74 -8.12 -9.51 6.25
CA SER A 74 -7.18 -10.65 6.12
C SER A 74 -5.74 -10.28 6.51
N PHE A 75 -5.43 -10.36 7.80
CA PHE A 75 -4.11 -9.96 8.32
C PHE A 75 -3.07 -11.04 8.08
N CYS A 76 -2.64 -11.19 6.82
CA CYS A 76 -1.42 -11.94 6.57
C CYS A 76 -0.22 -11.18 7.16
N THR A 77 0.76 -11.96 7.61
CA THR A 77 2.00 -11.45 8.22
C THR A 77 3.18 -11.95 7.40
N GLY A 78 4.28 -11.20 7.39
CA GLY A 78 5.47 -11.59 6.61
C GLY A 78 5.24 -11.57 5.10
N SER A 79 4.31 -10.75 4.61
CA SER A 79 3.92 -10.73 3.19
C SER A 79 3.95 -9.31 2.63
N ILE A 80 4.16 -9.15 1.32
CA ILE A 80 3.88 -7.87 0.64
C ILE A 80 2.42 -7.89 0.23
N ILE A 81 1.65 -6.92 0.73
CA ILE A 81 0.18 -6.94 0.65
C ILE A 81 -0.38 -5.87 -0.30
N GLY A 82 0.49 -5.02 -0.82
CA GLY A 82 0.09 -3.92 -1.67
C GLY A 82 1.19 -2.87 -1.79
N SER A 83 0.82 -1.70 -2.29
CA SER A 83 1.72 -0.56 -2.46
C SER A 83 1.01 0.78 -2.28
N VAL A 84 1.77 1.84 -2.07
CA VAL A 84 1.25 3.19 -1.85
C VAL A 84 2.25 4.26 -2.28
N GLU A 85 1.78 5.46 -2.65
CA GLU A 85 2.64 6.62 -2.87
C GLU A 85 2.90 7.36 -1.56
N ILE A 86 4.13 7.81 -1.38
CA ILE A 86 4.46 8.80 -0.35
C ILE A 86 4.46 10.17 -1.02
N ILE A 87 3.40 10.95 -0.84
CA ILE A 87 3.24 12.23 -1.55
C ILE A 87 3.81 13.42 -0.79
N ASP A 88 3.93 13.32 0.54
CA ASP A 88 4.47 14.38 1.38
C ASP A 88 5.03 13.83 2.69
N CYS A 89 5.78 14.65 3.43
CA CYS A 89 6.28 14.33 4.76
C CYS A 89 6.28 15.59 5.62
N VAL A 90 5.33 15.67 6.56
CA VAL A 90 5.13 16.83 7.43
C VAL A 90 5.15 16.41 8.90
N GLN A 91 4.97 17.37 9.81
CA GLN A 91 4.68 17.08 11.22
C GLN A 91 3.33 17.69 11.59
N ASN A 92 2.64 17.06 12.53
CA ASN A 92 1.33 17.49 13.02
C ASN A 92 0.25 17.58 11.95
N HIS A 93 0.25 16.66 10.98
CA HIS A 93 -0.80 16.56 9.96
C HIS A 93 -2.20 16.51 10.61
N PRO A 94 -3.24 17.10 9.99
CA PRO A 94 -4.58 17.16 10.57
C PRO A 94 -5.35 15.83 10.55
N SER A 95 -4.92 14.85 9.75
CA SER A 95 -5.55 13.52 9.70
C SER A 95 -5.64 12.89 11.09
N ILE A 96 -6.76 12.22 11.34
CA ILE A 96 -7.03 11.44 12.56
C ILE A 96 -6.03 10.30 12.76
N TRP A 97 -5.33 9.91 11.69
CA TRP A 97 -4.31 8.86 11.68
C TRP A 97 -2.90 9.39 12.00
N ALA A 98 -2.74 10.71 12.17
CA ALA A 98 -1.47 11.37 12.44
C ALA A 98 -1.18 11.47 13.93
N GLU A 99 -0.03 10.92 14.34
CA GLU A 99 0.49 11.12 15.70
C GLU A 99 1.19 12.49 15.80
N LYS A 100 0.99 13.18 16.93
CA LYS A 100 1.64 14.47 17.19
C LYS A 100 3.09 14.26 17.65
N GLY A 101 3.96 15.20 17.30
CA GLY A 101 5.38 15.17 17.70
C GLY A 101 6.28 14.21 16.90
N VAL A 102 5.73 13.52 15.89
CA VAL A 102 6.50 12.66 14.97
C VAL A 102 6.34 13.14 13.53
N TYR A 103 7.10 12.56 12.60
CA TYR A 103 6.90 12.79 11.18
C TYR A 103 5.72 11.96 10.68
N ASN A 104 4.83 12.62 9.95
CA ASN A 104 3.67 12.04 9.30
C ASN A 104 3.96 11.97 7.80
N TRP A 105 4.20 10.78 7.30
CA TRP A 105 4.36 10.55 5.87
C TRP A 105 2.97 10.43 5.25
N VAL A 106 2.65 11.32 4.33
CA VAL A 106 1.33 11.40 3.69
C VAL A 106 1.28 10.39 2.56
N LEU A 107 0.27 9.53 2.60
CA LEU A 107 0.12 8.40 1.71
C LEU A 107 -1.06 8.62 0.76
N ALA A 108 -0.89 8.22 -0.50
CA ALA A 108 -1.95 8.32 -1.51
C ALA A 108 -1.92 7.15 -2.48
N ASN A 109 -3.00 7.00 -3.25
CA ASN A 109 -3.14 6.01 -4.32
C ASN A 109 -2.77 4.59 -3.87
N PRO A 110 -3.39 4.08 -2.79
CA PRO A 110 -3.13 2.75 -2.27
C PRO A 110 -3.61 1.68 -3.26
N ILE A 111 -2.82 0.63 -3.41
CA ILE A 111 -3.15 -0.55 -4.19
C ILE A 111 -3.12 -1.74 -3.24
N LEU A 112 -4.25 -2.41 -3.08
CA LEU A 112 -4.36 -3.70 -2.42
C LEU A 112 -4.10 -4.80 -3.46
N TYR A 113 -3.20 -5.73 -3.15
CA TYR A 113 -2.99 -6.89 -4.02
C TYR A 113 -4.03 -7.97 -3.73
N GLU A 114 -4.62 -8.53 -4.81
CA GLU A 114 -5.57 -9.64 -4.71
C GLU A 114 -4.92 -10.86 -4.07
N ASN A 115 -3.67 -11.15 -4.46
CA ASN A 115 -2.83 -12.18 -3.87
C ASN A 115 -1.61 -11.54 -3.22
N PRO A 116 -1.47 -11.58 -1.89
CA PRO A 116 -0.25 -11.16 -1.22
C PRO A 116 0.96 -11.98 -1.68
N ILE A 117 2.13 -11.34 -1.72
CA ILE A 117 3.39 -12.07 -1.95
C ILE A 117 3.90 -12.57 -0.61
N GLU A 118 3.68 -13.87 -0.39
CA GLU A 118 3.96 -14.56 0.87
C GLU A 118 5.45 -14.85 1.08
N ASP A 119 5.79 -15.29 2.30
CA ASP A 119 7.14 -15.72 2.70
C ASP A 119 8.27 -14.68 2.49
N VAL A 120 7.92 -13.39 2.54
CA VAL A 120 8.87 -12.29 2.42
C VAL A 120 9.39 -11.85 3.79
N LYS A 121 10.70 -11.94 4.01
CA LYS A 121 11.33 -11.43 5.24
C LYS A 121 11.45 -9.90 5.21
N GLY A 122 10.72 -9.24 6.10
CA GLY A 122 10.80 -7.79 6.30
C GLY A 122 12.16 -7.32 6.81
N LYS A 123 12.48 -6.05 6.58
CA LYS A 123 13.76 -5.42 6.99
C LYS A 123 13.50 -4.02 7.57
N LEU A 124 14.49 -3.52 8.31
CA LEU A 124 14.47 -2.15 8.81
C LEU A 124 14.64 -1.14 7.68
N SER A 125 14.09 0.07 7.87
CA SER A 125 14.13 1.16 6.89
C SER A 125 13.51 0.75 5.54
N PHE A 126 13.74 1.55 4.50
CA PHE A 126 13.42 1.14 3.14
C PHE A 126 14.40 0.07 2.65
N TRP A 127 13.89 -0.96 2.00
CA TRP A 127 14.70 -2.05 1.48
C TRP A 127 14.29 -2.45 0.07
N ASP A 128 15.22 -3.04 -0.69
CA ASP A 128 14.96 -3.47 -2.07
C ASP A 128 14.25 -4.81 -2.11
N TYR A 129 13.15 -4.86 -2.87
CA TYR A 129 12.48 -6.08 -3.28
C TYR A 129 12.56 -6.21 -4.81
N PRO A 130 13.31 -7.19 -5.35
CA PRO A 130 13.59 -7.26 -6.78
C PRO A 130 12.45 -7.86 -7.62
N SER A 131 11.54 -8.62 -7.01
CA SER A 131 10.59 -9.47 -7.74
C SER A 131 9.34 -8.76 -8.28
N ILE A 132 9.21 -7.45 -8.06
CA ILE A 132 8.12 -6.64 -8.61
C ILE A 132 8.70 -5.47 -9.39
N LYS A 133 8.21 -5.32 -10.63
CA LYS A 133 8.45 -4.16 -11.48
C LYS A 133 7.11 -3.45 -11.71
N GLU A 134 6.96 -2.27 -11.13
CA GLU A 134 5.86 -1.39 -11.47
C GLU A 134 6.20 -0.60 -12.75
N VAL A 135 5.25 -0.54 -13.66
CA VAL A 135 5.36 0.12 -14.95
C VAL A 135 4.27 1.18 -15.04
N LYS A 136 4.66 2.40 -15.39
CA LYS A 136 3.70 3.46 -15.72
C LYS A 136 3.16 3.19 -17.11
N ILE A 137 1.86 3.01 -17.22
CA ILE A 137 1.20 2.73 -18.50
C ILE A 137 0.16 3.81 -18.77
N GLU A 138 -0.01 4.18 -20.02
CA GLU A 138 -1.13 5.03 -20.44
C GLU A 138 -2.34 4.16 -20.79
N CYS A 139 -3.50 4.46 -20.20
CA CYS A 139 -4.75 3.82 -20.55
C CYS A 139 -5.11 4.12 -22.01
N SER A 140 -5.23 3.07 -22.81
CA SER A 140 -5.63 3.10 -24.23
C SER A 140 -6.95 3.83 -24.47
N GLU A 141 -7.91 3.73 -23.54
CA GLU A 141 -9.24 4.31 -23.69
C GLU A 141 -9.35 5.76 -23.23
N CYS A 142 -8.83 6.08 -22.03
CA CYS A 142 -9.07 7.39 -21.41
C CYS A 142 -7.82 8.25 -21.20
N GLY A 143 -6.65 7.76 -21.63
CA GLY A 143 -5.37 8.46 -21.55
C GLY A 143 -4.86 8.69 -20.12
N SER A 144 -5.48 8.07 -19.10
CA SER A 144 -4.96 8.19 -17.73
C SER A 144 -3.62 7.48 -17.62
N ILE A 145 -2.70 8.09 -16.87
CA ILE A 145 -1.46 7.43 -16.48
C ILE A 145 -1.76 6.55 -15.28
N GLU A 146 -1.58 5.25 -15.48
CA GLU A 146 -1.81 4.21 -14.51
C GLU A 146 -0.48 3.60 -14.08
N ILE A 147 -0.48 2.90 -12.95
CA ILE A 147 0.66 2.12 -12.49
C ILE A 147 0.23 0.67 -12.46
N ALA A 148 0.77 -0.09 -13.41
CA ALA A 148 0.57 -1.52 -13.51
C ALA A 148 1.73 -2.25 -12.87
N VAL A 149 1.44 -3.44 -12.31
CA VAL A 149 2.41 -4.25 -11.59
C VAL A 149 2.73 -5.47 -12.44
N GLU A 150 3.99 -5.61 -12.86
CA GLU A 150 4.52 -6.90 -13.31
C GLU A 150 4.78 -7.73 -12.05
N ASP A 151 3.81 -8.56 -11.66
CA ASP A 151 4.02 -9.60 -10.66
C ASP A 151 4.22 -10.94 -11.40
N TYR A 152 5.32 -11.64 -11.16
CA TYR A 152 5.59 -12.93 -11.83
C TYR A 152 4.81 -14.10 -11.20
N THR A 153 3.70 -13.85 -10.51
CA THR A 153 3.02 -14.83 -9.64
C THR A 153 1.62 -15.25 -10.12
N THR A 154 1.03 -14.58 -11.12
CA THR A 154 -0.29 -14.95 -11.66
C THR A 154 -0.24 -16.13 -12.66
N ALA A 155 -0.74 -17.29 -12.24
CA ALA A 155 -1.11 -18.43 -13.11
C ALA A 155 -2.61 -18.36 -13.46
N PRO A 156 -3.15 -18.98 -14.54
CA PRO A 156 -2.52 -19.94 -15.47
C PRO A 156 -2.11 -19.36 -16.84
N PHE A 157 -2.28 -18.06 -17.07
CA PHE A 157 -1.79 -17.37 -18.28
C PHE A 157 -0.86 -16.23 -17.85
N PRO A 158 0.37 -16.13 -18.40
CA PRO A 158 1.35 -15.12 -18.01
C PRO A 158 1.05 -13.78 -18.69
N THR A 159 -0.18 -13.28 -18.59
CA THR A 159 -0.56 -12.00 -19.18
C THR A 159 -1.13 -11.11 -18.10
N TYR A 160 -0.40 -10.04 -17.77
CA TYR A 160 -0.81 -9.09 -16.75
C TYR A 160 -2.05 -8.32 -17.21
N LEU A 161 -2.98 -8.09 -16.30
CA LEU A 161 -4.18 -7.28 -16.52
C LEU A 161 -4.14 -6.08 -15.58
N HIS A 162 -4.13 -4.89 -16.15
CA HIS A 162 -4.33 -3.65 -15.39
C HIS A 162 -5.74 -3.14 -15.59
N ARG A 163 -6.50 -2.96 -14.52
CA ARG A 163 -7.79 -2.27 -14.61
C ARG A 163 -7.58 -0.77 -14.36
N CYS A 164 -7.84 0.05 -15.37
CA CYS A 164 -7.71 1.50 -15.27
C CYS A 164 -8.57 2.05 -14.12
N ASN A 165 -7.95 2.80 -13.20
CA ASN A 165 -8.63 3.37 -12.05
C ASN A 165 -9.65 4.47 -12.43
N LYS A 166 -9.52 5.06 -13.63
CA LYS A 166 -10.40 6.13 -14.10
C LYS A 166 -11.62 5.64 -14.90
N CYS A 167 -11.46 4.59 -15.71
CA CYS A 167 -12.51 4.14 -16.65
C CYS A 167 -12.80 2.65 -16.61
N GLU A 168 -12.16 1.90 -15.72
CA GLU A 168 -12.30 0.46 -15.53
C GLU A 168 -11.93 -0.42 -16.74
N HIS A 169 -11.41 0.19 -17.82
CA HIS A 169 -10.88 -0.54 -18.97
C HIS A 169 -9.75 -1.46 -18.54
N VAL A 170 -9.80 -2.70 -19.00
CA VAL A 170 -8.78 -3.72 -18.73
C VAL A 170 -7.73 -3.65 -19.83
N ILE A 171 -6.49 -3.36 -19.44
CA ILE A 171 -5.33 -3.24 -20.32
C ILE A 171 -4.46 -4.47 -20.10
N ILE A 172 -4.23 -5.25 -21.15
CA ILE A 172 -3.35 -6.41 -21.06
C ILE A 172 -1.88 -5.98 -21.23
N GLU A 173 -0.93 -6.73 -20.66
CA GLU A 173 0.51 -6.42 -20.73
C GLU A 173 1.00 -6.09 -22.14
N SER A 174 0.60 -6.86 -23.15
CA SER A 174 1.01 -6.63 -24.54
C SER A 174 0.48 -5.32 -25.14
N GLU A 175 -0.46 -4.66 -24.47
CA GLU A 175 -1.03 -3.36 -24.83
C GLU A 175 -0.44 -2.20 -24.01
N TRP A 176 0.46 -2.49 -23.06
CA TRP A 176 1.02 -1.47 -22.19
C TRP A 176 1.83 -0.45 -22.99
N LYS A 177 1.32 0.78 -23.03
CA LYS A 177 2.07 1.94 -23.51
C LYS A 177 2.91 2.48 -22.35
N GLU A 178 4.11 1.93 -22.19
CA GLU A 178 5.03 2.38 -21.14
C GLU A 178 5.38 3.86 -21.30
N VAL A 179 5.22 4.62 -20.22
CA VAL A 179 5.59 6.03 -20.17
C VAL A 179 6.92 6.19 -19.45
N LYS A 180 7.97 6.53 -20.19
CA LYS A 180 9.29 6.89 -19.66
C LYS A 180 9.29 8.37 -19.28
N LEU A 181 9.79 8.69 -18.08
CA LEU A 181 10.10 10.05 -17.65
C LEU A 181 11.47 10.48 -18.18
#